data_AF-A0A5C4LJA4-F1
#
_entry.id   AF-A0A5C4LJA4-F1
#
_cell.length_a   1.000
_cell.length_b   1.000
_cell.length_c   1.000
_cell.angle_alpha   90.00
_cell.angle_beta   90.00
_cell.angle_gamma   90.00
#
_symmetry.space_group_name_H-M   'P 1'
#
loop_
_entity.id
_entity.type
_entity.pdbx_description
1 polymer ?
#
loop_
_entity_poly.entity_id
_entity_poly.type
_entity_poly.pdbx_seq_one_letter_code
_entity_poly.pdbx_strand_id
1 'polypeptide(L)'
;MLPKLVYDQVAARDMFGFWADFIAPTAACEGGNFLTLNTYDRARFTWGFAQFGAHVPDGDFVHFFRDLLLRPEAQDYFPNLAVRSGRISKIGVGKEVALEDAKTTKPLMDYLNPSTQNIEDTEVIAAAKFVHWTTHHEDVQSLQVFHTVAVFRRLMNDADGKLNLDGKGADLCMIICDIRHQGRAKYPAMQAALASPNPQGALLALGSIAYPERIKVLRKELIRNKNEFSGKKWSRSAGAFI
;
A
#
# COMPACT_ATOMS: atom_id res chain seq x y z
N MET A 1 -17.68 -16.40 10.00
CA MET A 1 -17.55 -15.07 9.35
C MET A 1 -16.17 -14.56 9.69
N LEU A 2 -15.35 -14.15 8.71
CA LEU A 2 -14.02 -13.59 9.00
C LEU A 2 -14.18 -12.27 9.78
N PRO A 3 -13.28 -11.98 10.74
CA PRO A 3 -13.36 -10.72 11.48
C PRO A 3 -13.16 -9.54 10.54
N LYS A 4 -13.87 -8.45 10.81
CA LYS A 4 -13.72 -7.20 10.05
C LYS A 4 -12.56 -6.40 10.63
N LEU A 5 -11.35 -6.65 10.12
CA LEU A 5 -10.14 -5.93 10.53
C LEU A 5 -9.96 -4.70 9.66
N VAL A 6 -10.63 -3.61 10.01
CA VAL A 6 -10.55 -2.34 9.25
C VAL A 6 -9.47 -1.45 9.84
N TYR A 7 -8.68 -0.82 8.96
CA TYR A 7 -7.74 0.22 9.34
C TYR A 7 -8.43 1.34 10.14
N ASP A 8 -7.90 1.60 11.33
CA ASP A 8 -8.29 2.72 12.17
C ASP A 8 -7.10 3.66 12.34
N GLN A 9 -7.22 4.85 11.75
CA GLN A 9 -6.19 5.88 11.86
C GLN A 9 -5.98 6.34 13.30
N VAL A 10 -7.02 6.34 14.15
CA VAL A 10 -6.92 6.81 15.54
C VAL A 10 -6.04 5.86 16.34
N ALA A 11 -6.27 4.55 16.21
CA ALA A 11 -5.43 3.52 16.82
C ALA A 11 -3.98 3.57 16.30
N ALA A 12 -3.78 3.95 15.04
CA ALA A 12 -2.45 4.03 14.41
C ALA A 12 -1.67 5.31 14.73
N ARG A 13 -2.29 6.35 15.31
CA ARG A 13 -1.65 7.66 15.57
C ARG A 13 -0.47 7.56 16.53
N ASP A 14 -0.56 6.73 17.56
CA ASP A 14 0.50 6.61 18.56
C ASP A 14 1.82 6.18 17.93
N MET A 15 1.76 5.29 16.94
CA MET A 15 2.95 4.76 16.25
C MET A 15 3.37 5.59 15.04
N PHE A 16 2.41 6.14 14.28
CA PHE A 16 2.69 6.75 12.97
C PHE A 16 2.44 8.27 12.91
N GLY A 17 1.92 8.86 13.98
CA GLY A 17 1.55 10.27 14.05
C GLY A 17 0.57 10.67 12.94
N PHE A 18 0.75 11.88 12.39
CA PHE A 18 -0.11 12.40 11.32
C PHE A 18 -0.13 11.53 10.05
N TRP A 19 0.88 10.68 9.83
CA TRP A 19 0.85 9.77 8.68
C TRP A 19 -0.28 8.76 8.76
N ALA A 20 -0.75 8.41 9.96
CA ALA A 20 -1.92 7.56 10.11
C ALA A 20 -3.17 8.24 9.50
N ASP A 21 -3.37 9.52 9.81
CA ASP A 21 -4.47 10.31 9.23
C ASP A 21 -4.28 10.52 7.73
N PHE A 22 -3.04 10.75 7.29
CA PHE A 22 -2.73 11.07 5.90
C PHE A 22 -3.05 9.91 4.93
N ILE A 23 -2.79 8.66 5.32
CA ILE A 23 -3.03 7.49 4.46
C ILE A 23 -4.50 7.03 4.46
N ALA A 24 -5.28 7.44 5.46
CA ALA A 24 -6.62 6.91 5.70
C ALA A 24 -7.61 7.10 4.53
N PRO A 25 -7.64 8.26 3.83
CA PRO A 25 -8.54 8.42 2.70
C PRO A 25 -8.25 7.43 1.56
N THR A 26 -6.97 7.14 1.29
CA THR A 26 -6.60 6.13 0.29
C THR A 26 -6.88 4.72 0.80
N ALA A 27 -6.59 4.41 2.07
CA ALA A 27 -6.97 3.13 2.67
C ALA A 27 -8.47 2.84 2.53
N ALA A 28 -9.33 3.84 2.77
CA ALA A 28 -10.77 3.72 2.58
C ALA A 28 -11.16 3.48 1.11
N CYS A 29 -10.44 4.08 0.15
CA CYS A 29 -10.62 3.83 -1.28
C CYS A 29 -10.30 2.38 -1.67
N GLU A 30 -9.37 1.74 -0.98
CA GLU A 30 -9.01 0.32 -1.15
C GLU A 30 -9.92 -0.63 -0.32
N GLY A 31 -10.92 -0.09 0.38
CA GLY A 31 -11.82 -0.83 1.27
C GLY A 31 -11.32 -0.97 2.72
N GLY A 32 -10.04 -0.72 2.96
CA GLY A 32 -9.47 -0.54 4.30
C GLY A 32 -9.38 -1.80 5.17
N ASN A 33 -9.70 -2.98 4.65
CA ASN A 33 -9.62 -4.23 5.42
C ASN A 33 -8.22 -4.87 5.30
N PHE A 34 -7.59 -5.17 6.43
CA PHE A 34 -6.28 -5.84 6.49
C PHE A 34 -6.26 -7.24 5.87
N LEU A 35 -7.44 -7.83 5.65
CA LEU A 35 -7.62 -9.15 5.06
C LEU A 35 -8.03 -9.11 3.58
N THR A 36 -8.05 -7.94 2.94
CA THR A 36 -8.43 -7.85 1.51
C THR A 36 -7.39 -8.57 0.65
N LEU A 37 -7.88 -9.47 -0.21
CA LEU A 37 -7.10 -10.23 -1.16
C LEU A 37 -7.69 -10.06 -2.56
N ASN A 38 -6.83 -9.86 -3.57
CA ASN A 38 -7.17 -9.97 -4.98
C ASN A 38 -6.12 -10.84 -5.69
N THR A 39 -6.58 -11.86 -6.43
CA THR A 39 -5.73 -12.86 -7.09
C THR A 39 -5.93 -12.94 -8.59
N TYR A 40 -6.84 -12.15 -9.17
CA TYR A 40 -7.26 -12.29 -10.56
C TYR A 40 -6.62 -11.28 -11.52
N ASP A 41 -5.84 -10.33 -11.01
CA ASP A 41 -5.18 -9.31 -11.82
C ASP A 41 -3.72 -9.68 -12.15
N ARG A 42 -3.01 -8.75 -12.81
CA ARG A 42 -1.61 -8.91 -13.19
C ARG A 42 -0.67 -9.14 -12.00
N ALA A 43 -1.06 -8.72 -10.79
CA ALA A 43 -0.30 -8.94 -9.58
C ALA A 43 -0.33 -10.41 -9.14
N ARG A 44 -1.39 -11.14 -9.54
CA ARG A 44 -1.76 -12.50 -9.10
C ARG A 44 -1.97 -12.68 -7.60
N PHE A 45 -1.44 -11.77 -6.80
CA PHE A 45 -1.59 -11.70 -5.36
C PHE A 45 -1.43 -10.25 -4.92
N THR A 46 -2.52 -9.64 -4.52
CA THR A 46 -2.58 -8.29 -3.94
C THR A 46 -3.17 -8.39 -2.55
N TRP A 47 -2.45 -7.91 -1.54
CA TRP A 47 -2.75 -8.18 -0.14
C TRP A 47 -2.90 -6.92 0.71
N GLY A 48 -3.84 -6.97 1.66
CA GLY A 48 -3.91 -6.03 2.76
C GLY A 48 -4.71 -4.75 2.47
N PHE A 49 -4.82 -3.91 3.49
CA PHE A 49 -5.72 -2.76 3.49
C PHE A 49 -5.34 -1.65 2.49
N ALA A 50 -4.09 -1.65 2.03
CA ALA A 50 -3.55 -0.71 1.05
C ALA A 50 -3.26 -1.36 -0.31
N GLN A 51 -3.59 -2.65 -0.48
CA GLN A 51 -3.48 -3.42 -1.73
C GLN A 51 -2.04 -3.54 -2.25
N PHE A 52 -1.17 -4.20 -1.49
CA PHE A 52 0.23 -4.46 -1.87
C PHE A 52 0.31 -5.55 -2.94
N GLY A 53 0.82 -5.23 -4.13
CA GLY A 53 0.84 -6.14 -5.28
C GLY A 53 2.16 -6.90 -5.43
N ALA A 54 2.11 -8.23 -5.54
CA ALA A 54 3.30 -9.07 -5.65
C ALA A 54 4.11 -8.92 -6.96
N HIS A 55 3.55 -8.32 -8.02
CA HIS A 55 4.22 -8.17 -9.32
C HIS A 55 5.32 -7.11 -9.39
N VAL A 56 5.50 -6.27 -8.37
CA VAL A 56 6.46 -5.17 -8.42
C VAL A 56 7.78 -5.61 -7.78
N PRO A 57 8.89 -5.74 -8.55
CA PRO A 57 10.22 -5.98 -8.00
C PRO A 57 10.61 -4.88 -7.02
N ASP A 58 11.11 -5.26 -5.85
CA ASP A 58 11.41 -4.33 -4.74
C ASP A 58 10.20 -3.40 -4.42
N GLY A 59 8.99 -3.92 -4.63
CA GLY A 59 7.73 -3.26 -4.31
C GLY A 59 7.34 -3.39 -2.84
N ASP A 60 6.22 -2.75 -2.50
CA ASP A 60 5.64 -2.76 -1.15
C ASP A 60 5.34 -4.16 -0.64
N PHE A 61 4.72 -5.02 -1.46
CA PHE A 61 4.46 -6.41 -1.09
C PHE A 61 5.75 -7.18 -0.80
N VAL A 62 6.77 -7.02 -1.63
CA VAL A 62 8.04 -7.73 -1.49
C VAL A 62 8.75 -7.31 -0.20
N HIS A 63 8.82 -6.00 0.07
CA HIS A 63 9.40 -5.50 1.31
C HIS A 63 8.59 -5.96 2.53
N PHE A 64 7.27 -5.85 2.48
CA PHE A 64 6.38 -6.36 3.53
C PHE A 64 6.62 -7.84 3.79
N PHE A 65 6.70 -8.66 2.75
CA PHE A 65 6.83 -10.09 2.92
C PHE A 65 8.23 -10.50 3.39
N ARG A 66 9.29 -9.77 2.99
CA ARG A 66 10.63 -9.97 3.58
C ARG A 66 10.61 -9.72 5.09
N ASP A 67 10.03 -8.60 5.52
CA ASP A 67 9.98 -8.25 6.95
C ASP A 67 9.09 -9.22 7.72
N LEU A 68 7.98 -9.68 7.12
CA LEU A 68 7.12 -10.71 7.67
C LEU A 68 7.87 -12.03 7.88
N LEU A 69 8.72 -12.45 6.92
CA LEU A 69 9.52 -13.67 6.99
C LEU A 69 10.70 -13.60 7.99
N LEU A 70 11.01 -12.42 8.53
CA LEU A 70 11.99 -12.24 9.60
C LEU A 70 11.38 -12.37 11.00
N ARG A 71 10.05 -12.50 11.10
CA ARG A 71 9.36 -12.63 12.39
C ARG A 71 9.54 -14.02 13.00
N PRO A 72 9.52 -14.17 14.33
CA PRO A 72 9.74 -15.46 15.01
C PRO A 72 8.80 -16.57 14.53
N GLU A 73 7.53 -16.24 14.34
CA GLU A 73 6.47 -17.17 13.94
C GLU A 73 6.46 -17.48 12.43
N ALA A 74 7.37 -16.90 11.64
CA ALA A 74 7.36 -17.06 10.18
C ALA A 74 7.45 -18.53 9.72
N GLN A 75 8.16 -19.36 10.48
CA GLN A 75 8.31 -20.78 10.18
C GLN A 75 7.01 -21.57 10.38
N ASP A 76 6.07 -21.10 11.21
CA ASP A 76 4.77 -21.74 11.41
C ASP A 76 3.86 -21.56 10.18
N TYR A 77 4.02 -20.44 9.47
CA TYR A 77 3.25 -20.11 8.27
C TYR A 77 3.96 -20.52 6.97
N PHE A 78 5.25 -20.22 6.83
CA PHE A 78 6.03 -20.47 5.62
C PHE A 78 7.34 -21.19 5.97
N PRO A 79 7.28 -22.48 6.40
CA PRO A 79 8.47 -23.23 6.85
C PRO A 79 9.51 -23.48 5.76
N ASN A 80 9.12 -23.29 4.49
CA ASN A 80 10.00 -23.44 3.35
C ASN A 80 10.46 -22.11 2.75
N LEU A 81 10.19 -20.97 3.41
CA LEU A 81 10.66 -19.66 2.99
C LEU A 81 11.62 -19.07 4.03
N ALA A 82 12.62 -18.35 3.54
CA ALA A 82 13.51 -17.54 4.35
C ALA A 82 14.00 -16.33 3.56
N VAL A 83 14.45 -15.29 4.26
CA VAL A 83 15.22 -14.20 3.65
C VAL A 83 16.70 -14.59 3.59
N ARG A 84 17.27 -14.64 2.39
CA ARG A 84 18.68 -14.96 2.12
C ARG A 84 19.28 -13.88 1.24
N SER A 85 20.41 -13.31 1.66
CA SER A 85 21.04 -12.19 0.96
C SER A 85 20.06 -11.03 0.65
N GLY A 86 19.12 -10.77 1.58
CA GLY A 86 18.10 -9.74 1.43
C GLY A 86 16.95 -10.08 0.46
N ARG A 87 16.86 -11.33 -0.04
CA ARG A 87 15.83 -11.78 -0.98
C ARG A 87 14.99 -12.92 -0.42
N ILE A 88 13.72 -12.99 -0.81
CA ILE A 88 12.85 -14.11 -0.45
C ILE A 88 13.31 -15.34 -1.21
N SER A 89 13.62 -16.42 -0.49
CA SER A 89 14.09 -17.68 -1.07
C SER A 89 13.29 -18.86 -0.56
N LYS A 90 12.97 -19.79 -1.46
CA LYS A 90 12.41 -21.09 -1.11
C LYS A 90 13.55 -22.04 -0.75
N ILE A 91 13.45 -22.62 0.44
CA ILE A 91 14.41 -23.58 1.00
C ILE A 91 13.82 -24.99 0.85
N GLY A 92 14.55 -25.87 0.16
CA GLY A 92 14.26 -27.30 0.07
C GLY A 92 15.48 -28.13 0.44
N VAL A 93 15.33 -29.45 0.40
CA VAL A 93 16.44 -30.38 0.68
C VAL A 93 17.55 -30.18 -0.35
N GLY A 94 18.67 -29.59 0.07
CA GLY A 94 19.84 -29.33 -0.77
C GLY A 94 19.65 -28.29 -1.88
N LYS A 95 18.53 -27.54 -1.90
CA LYS A 95 18.23 -26.55 -2.93
C LYS A 95 17.66 -25.27 -2.35
N GLU A 96 18.30 -24.16 -2.65
CA GLU A 96 17.81 -22.80 -2.43
C GLU A 96 17.40 -22.19 -3.77
N VAL A 97 16.22 -21.56 -3.81
CA VAL A 97 15.72 -20.88 -5.02
C VAL A 97 15.23 -19.49 -4.63
N ALA A 98 15.90 -18.45 -5.13
CA ALA A 98 15.41 -17.08 -5.00
C ALA A 98 14.06 -16.93 -5.70
N LEU A 99 13.10 -16.33 -5.02
CA LEU A 99 11.75 -16.12 -5.53
C LEU A 99 11.56 -14.73 -6.16
N GLU A 100 12.49 -13.82 -5.92
CA GLU A 100 12.46 -12.47 -6.47
C GLU A 100 13.87 -11.88 -6.57
N ASP A 101 14.01 -10.90 -7.46
CA ASP A 101 15.18 -10.05 -7.60
C ASP A 101 14.76 -8.61 -7.99
N ALA A 102 15.74 -7.76 -8.31
CA ALA A 102 15.50 -6.37 -8.69
C ALA A 102 14.77 -6.18 -10.04
N LYS A 103 14.58 -7.25 -10.82
CA LYS A 103 14.00 -7.24 -12.16
C LYS A 103 12.69 -8.01 -12.23
N THR A 104 12.48 -9.02 -11.40
CA THR A 104 11.29 -9.86 -11.46
C THR A 104 10.88 -10.44 -10.11
N THR A 105 9.58 -10.62 -9.94
CA THR A 105 8.96 -11.37 -8.85
C THR A 105 8.18 -12.57 -9.38
N LYS A 106 8.39 -12.97 -10.64
CA LYS A 106 7.62 -14.05 -11.27
C LYS A 106 7.64 -15.35 -10.45
N PRO A 107 8.78 -15.85 -9.95
CA PRO A 107 8.78 -17.07 -9.15
C PRO A 107 8.03 -16.91 -7.80
N LEU A 108 8.05 -15.72 -7.20
CA LEU A 108 7.24 -15.39 -6.01
C LEU A 108 5.74 -15.40 -6.34
N MET A 109 5.35 -14.79 -7.47
CA MET A 109 3.96 -14.86 -7.93
C MET A 109 3.54 -16.31 -8.20
N ASP A 110 4.37 -17.11 -8.87
CA ASP A 110 4.08 -18.53 -9.11
C ASP A 110 4.01 -19.34 -7.79
N TYR A 111 4.73 -18.93 -6.74
CA TYR A 111 4.62 -19.54 -5.41
C TYR A 111 3.30 -19.19 -4.71
N LEU A 112 2.82 -17.95 -4.86
CA LEU A 112 1.62 -17.47 -4.16
C LEU A 112 0.33 -17.81 -4.91
N ASN A 113 0.33 -17.64 -6.23
CA ASN A 113 -0.78 -17.90 -7.11
C ASN A 113 -0.28 -18.25 -8.54
N PRO A 114 -0.21 -19.55 -8.89
CA PRO A 114 0.35 -20.01 -10.16
C PRO A 114 -0.42 -19.53 -11.40
N SER A 115 -1.73 -19.31 -11.28
CA SER A 115 -2.61 -18.98 -12.40
C SER A 115 -3.72 -18.03 -11.98
N THR A 116 -4.19 -17.19 -12.91
CA THR A 116 -5.40 -16.39 -12.72
C THR A 116 -6.64 -17.01 -13.37
N GLN A 117 -6.50 -18.22 -13.94
CA GLN A 117 -7.56 -18.90 -14.69
C GLN A 117 -8.43 -19.80 -13.82
N ASN A 118 -7.84 -20.39 -12.78
CA ASN A 118 -8.50 -21.31 -11.88
C ASN A 118 -8.09 -20.98 -10.45
N ILE A 119 -8.98 -21.23 -9.49
CA ILE A 119 -8.62 -21.24 -8.08
C ILE A 119 -7.82 -22.52 -7.82
N GLU A 120 -6.55 -22.37 -7.44
CA GLU A 120 -5.65 -23.48 -7.16
C GLU A 120 -5.43 -23.66 -5.66
N ASP A 121 -5.16 -24.89 -5.20
CA ASP A 121 -4.86 -25.15 -3.79
C ASP A 121 -3.69 -24.29 -3.27
N THR A 122 -2.71 -24.02 -4.13
CA THR A 122 -1.58 -23.13 -3.81
C THR A 122 -2.06 -21.72 -3.42
N GLU A 123 -2.97 -21.15 -4.20
CA GLU A 123 -3.58 -19.84 -3.93
C GLU A 123 -4.35 -19.87 -2.61
N VAL A 124 -5.19 -20.89 -2.42
CA VAL A 124 -6.03 -21.04 -1.22
C VAL A 124 -5.17 -21.18 0.04
N ILE A 125 -4.11 -21.99 -0.01
CA ILE A 125 -3.20 -22.22 1.12
C ILE A 125 -2.41 -20.94 1.44
N ALA A 126 -1.87 -20.25 0.43
CA ALA A 126 -1.17 -18.99 0.63
C ALA A 126 -2.10 -17.94 1.26
N ALA A 127 -3.29 -17.76 0.69
CA ALA A 127 -4.31 -16.86 1.20
C ALA A 127 -4.69 -17.18 2.66
N ALA A 128 -4.96 -18.45 2.97
CA ALA A 128 -5.33 -18.88 4.32
C ALA A 128 -4.23 -18.56 5.35
N LYS A 129 -2.95 -18.72 4.98
CA LYS A 129 -1.82 -18.37 5.84
C LYS A 129 -1.77 -16.88 6.15
N PHE A 130 -1.87 -16.02 5.13
CA PHE A 130 -1.89 -14.57 5.31
C PHE A 130 -3.09 -14.10 6.15
N VAL A 131 -4.28 -14.67 5.89
CA VAL A 131 -5.50 -14.38 6.66
C VAL A 131 -5.32 -14.79 8.12
N HIS A 132 -4.87 -16.02 8.37
CA HIS A 132 -4.68 -16.52 9.73
C HIS A 132 -3.64 -15.70 10.48
N TRP A 133 -2.49 -15.41 9.85
CA TRP A 133 -1.42 -14.65 10.48
C TRP A 133 -1.88 -13.23 10.85
N THR A 134 -2.49 -12.52 9.90
CA THR A 134 -2.97 -11.15 10.12
C THR A 134 -4.09 -11.07 11.17
N THR A 135 -4.88 -12.14 11.29
CA THR A 135 -5.97 -12.21 12.27
C THR A 135 -5.46 -12.41 13.70
N HIS A 136 -4.37 -13.14 13.89
CA HIS A 136 -3.91 -13.53 15.23
C HIS A 136 -2.70 -12.73 15.73
N HIS A 137 -2.08 -11.91 14.87
CA HIS A 137 -0.88 -11.14 15.19
C HIS A 137 -1.09 -9.66 14.82
N GLU A 138 -1.36 -8.82 15.83
CA GLU A 138 -1.61 -7.38 15.65
C GLU A 138 -0.41 -6.63 15.06
N ASP A 139 0.80 -7.13 15.29
CA ASP A 139 2.01 -6.57 14.73
C ASP A 139 2.17 -6.85 13.23
N VAL A 140 1.47 -7.84 12.67
CA VAL A 140 1.34 -7.98 11.20
C VAL A 140 0.48 -6.88 10.62
N GLN A 141 -0.60 -6.47 11.32
CA GLN A 141 -1.42 -5.32 10.92
C GLN A 141 -0.58 -4.03 11.01
N SER A 142 0.15 -3.85 12.11
CA SER A 142 1.07 -2.72 12.29
C SER A 142 2.16 -2.67 11.23
N LEU A 143 2.69 -3.83 10.81
CA LEU A 143 3.66 -3.94 9.74
C LEU A 143 3.05 -3.50 8.39
N GLN A 144 1.81 -3.89 8.08
CA GLN A 144 1.13 -3.35 6.89
C GLN A 144 1.04 -1.81 6.96
N VAL A 145 0.68 -1.22 8.11
CA VAL A 145 0.61 0.24 8.24
C VAL A 145 1.99 0.88 8.04
N PHE A 146 3.04 0.30 8.62
CA PHE A 146 4.42 0.75 8.46
C PHE A 146 4.83 0.83 6.99
N HIS A 147 4.60 -0.23 6.20
CA HIS A 147 4.94 -0.22 4.77
C HIS A 147 4.09 0.77 3.98
N THR A 148 2.79 0.92 4.28
CA THR A 148 1.95 1.93 3.63
C THR A 148 2.47 3.35 3.90
N VAL A 149 2.82 3.67 5.16
CA VAL A 149 3.39 4.97 5.50
C VAL A 149 4.73 5.20 4.80
N ALA A 150 5.59 4.18 4.72
CA ALA A 150 6.87 4.28 4.01
C ALA A 150 6.66 4.55 2.50
N VAL A 151 5.69 3.88 1.87
CA VAL A 151 5.30 4.14 0.48
C VAL A 151 4.85 5.59 0.31
N PHE A 152 3.96 6.08 1.17
CA PHE A 152 3.42 7.44 1.06
C PHE A 152 4.47 8.52 1.29
N ARG A 153 5.40 8.30 2.23
CA ARG A 153 6.57 9.17 2.42
C ARG A 153 7.42 9.26 1.15
N ARG A 154 7.73 8.12 0.54
CA ARG A 154 8.47 8.07 -0.74
C ARG A 154 7.71 8.79 -1.85
N LEU A 155 6.40 8.53 -1.99
CA LEU A 155 5.58 9.18 -3.00
C LEU A 155 5.53 10.70 -2.83
N MET A 156 5.45 11.20 -1.60
CA MET A 156 5.51 12.63 -1.28
C MET A 156 6.85 13.24 -1.65
N ASN A 157 7.96 12.63 -1.25
CA ASN A 157 9.30 13.12 -1.57
C ASN A 157 9.53 13.16 -3.09
N ASP A 158 9.16 12.10 -3.81
CA ASP A 158 9.24 12.06 -5.27
C ASP A 158 8.36 13.13 -5.93
N ALA A 159 7.18 13.37 -5.38
CA ALA A 159 6.21 14.31 -5.93
C ALA A 159 6.64 15.76 -5.68
N ASP A 160 7.18 16.07 -4.51
CA ASP A 160 7.61 17.42 -4.15
C ASP A 160 8.66 17.97 -5.13
N GLY A 161 9.68 17.17 -5.46
CA GLY A 161 10.71 17.60 -6.41
C GLY A 161 10.17 17.95 -7.80
N LYS A 162 9.01 17.39 -8.19
CA LYS A 162 8.40 17.58 -9.52
C LYS A 162 7.22 18.54 -9.54
N LEU A 163 6.54 18.71 -8.41
CA LEU A 163 5.30 19.48 -8.29
C LEU A 163 5.45 20.71 -7.39
N ASN A 164 6.61 20.90 -6.77
CA ASN A 164 6.90 21.98 -5.82
C ASN A 164 5.84 22.05 -4.71
N LEU A 165 5.79 21.00 -3.88
CA LEU A 165 4.77 20.80 -2.85
C LEU A 165 5.10 21.47 -1.52
N ASP A 166 6.29 22.03 -1.36
CA ASP A 166 6.67 22.76 -0.15
C ASP A 166 5.64 23.84 0.21
N GLY A 167 5.17 23.82 1.46
CA GLY A 167 4.13 24.70 1.99
C GLY A 167 2.71 24.39 1.53
N LYS A 168 2.47 23.37 0.69
CA LYS A 168 1.11 22.97 0.29
C LYS A 168 0.40 22.22 1.41
N GLY A 169 -0.92 22.41 1.49
CA GLY A 169 -1.78 21.76 2.47
C GLY A 169 -1.82 20.23 2.32
N ALA A 170 -2.00 19.52 3.44
CA ALA A 170 -2.06 18.07 3.48
C ALA A 170 -3.21 17.49 2.64
N ASP A 171 -4.31 18.21 2.49
CA ASP A 171 -5.46 17.82 1.65
C ASP A 171 -5.10 17.70 0.17
N LEU A 172 -4.42 18.71 -0.38
CA LEU A 172 -3.90 18.67 -1.75
C LEU A 172 -2.83 17.58 -1.90
N CYS A 173 -1.93 17.47 -0.93
CA CYS A 173 -0.85 16.48 -0.96
C CYS A 173 -1.39 15.05 -0.91
N MET A 174 -2.46 14.80 -0.14
CA MET A 174 -3.10 13.49 -0.06
C MET A 174 -3.73 13.12 -1.39
N ILE A 175 -4.44 14.04 -2.07
CA ILE A 175 -5.02 13.76 -3.39
C ILE A 175 -3.91 13.41 -4.40
N ILE A 176 -2.77 14.08 -4.34
CA ILE A 176 -1.60 13.78 -5.17
C ILE A 176 -1.04 12.39 -4.85
N CYS A 177 -0.88 12.05 -3.58
CA CYS A 177 -0.45 10.71 -3.19
C CYS A 177 -1.43 9.63 -3.65
N ASP A 178 -2.74 9.86 -3.53
CA ASP A 178 -3.76 8.94 -4.02
C ASP A 178 -3.67 8.75 -5.54
N ILE A 179 -3.49 9.84 -6.30
CA ILE A 179 -3.25 9.79 -7.76
C ILE A 179 -2.04 8.90 -8.07
N ARG A 180 -0.97 9.06 -7.29
CA ARG A 180 0.31 8.38 -7.50
C ARG A 180 0.28 6.92 -7.10
N HIS A 181 -0.37 6.60 -5.99
CA HIS A 181 -0.58 5.24 -5.50
C HIS A 181 -1.40 4.43 -6.50
N GLN A 182 -2.53 4.98 -6.94
CA GLN A 182 -3.44 4.29 -7.83
C GLN A 182 -2.97 4.32 -9.32
N GLY A 183 -2.23 5.37 -9.72
CA GLY A 183 -1.71 5.51 -11.08
C GLY A 183 -2.64 6.23 -12.08
N ARG A 184 -3.67 6.95 -11.62
CA ARG A 184 -4.70 7.60 -12.46
C ARG A 184 -4.23 8.76 -13.33
N ALA A 185 -3.07 9.36 -13.04
CA ALA A 185 -2.54 10.46 -13.86
C ALA A 185 -1.01 10.59 -13.80
N LYS A 186 -0.46 11.28 -14.80
CA LYS A 186 0.97 11.61 -14.90
C LYS A 186 1.26 13.01 -14.38
N TYR A 187 2.53 13.29 -14.07
CA TYR A 187 2.97 14.58 -13.52
C TYR A 187 2.51 15.82 -14.29
N PRO A 188 2.56 15.87 -15.64
CA PRO A 188 2.11 17.06 -16.36
C PRO A 188 0.64 17.43 -16.09
N ALA A 189 -0.23 16.41 -15.97
CA ALA A 189 -1.64 16.63 -15.65
C ALA A 189 -1.82 17.14 -14.20
N MET A 190 -1.03 16.64 -13.26
CA MET A 190 -1.03 17.13 -11.88
C MET A 190 -0.51 18.57 -11.78
N GLN A 191 0.53 18.92 -12.52
CA GLN A 191 1.05 20.30 -12.60
C GLN A 191 -0.01 21.26 -13.15
N ALA A 192 -0.67 20.89 -14.25
CA ALA A 192 -1.75 21.67 -14.83
C ALA A 192 -2.93 21.84 -13.85
N ALA A 193 -3.30 20.77 -13.13
CA ALA A 193 -4.33 20.84 -12.10
C ALA A 193 -3.94 21.79 -10.96
N LEU A 194 -2.69 21.73 -10.49
CA LEU A 194 -2.17 22.60 -9.44
C LEU A 194 -2.12 24.08 -9.83
N ALA A 195 -1.98 24.39 -11.12
CA ALA A 195 -2.01 25.75 -11.65
C ALA A 195 -3.43 26.30 -11.89
N SER A 196 -4.46 25.47 -11.75
CA SER A 196 -5.84 25.89 -11.98
C SER A 196 -6.39 26.78 -10.84
N PRO A 197 -7.45 27.58 -11.08
CA PRO A 197 -8.10 28.36 -10.03
C PRO A 197 -8.72 27.52 -8.90
N ASN A 198 -8.99 26.23 -9.14
CA ASN A 198 -9.47 25.28 -8.14
C ASN A 198 -8.63 24.00 -8.18
N PRO A 199 -7.42 24.00 -7.59
CA PRO A 199 -6.50 22.87 -7.65
C PRO A 199 -7.09 21.57 -7.12
N GLN A 200 -7.82 21.64 -6.00
CA GLN A 200 -8.42 20.46 -5.38
C GLN A 200 -9.45 19.80 -6.30
N GLY A 201 -10.35 20.60 -6.88
CA GLY A 201 -11.34 20.13 -7.85
C GLY A 201 -10.70 19.54 -9.10
N ALA A 202 -9.68 20.21 -9.64
CA ALA A 202 -8.96 19.75 -10.82
C ALA A 202 -8.20 18.43 -10.59
N LEU A 203 -7.54 18.27 -9.44
CA LEU A 203 -6.84 17.03 -9.08
C LEU A 203 -7.81 15.86 -8.87
N LEU A 204 -8.99 16.10 -8.28
CA LEU A 204 -10.03 15.08 -8.13
C LEU A 204 -10.69 14.69 -9.46
N ALA A 205 -10.66 15.55 -10.47
CA ALA A 205 -11.18 15.25 -11.79
C ALA A 205 -10.29 14.28 -12.58
N LEU A 206 -8.98 14.22 -12.26
CA LEU A 206 -8.01 13.36 -12.92
C LEU A 206 -8.35 11.87 -12.74
N GLY A 207 -8.73 11.21 -13.83
CA GLY A 207 -9.13 9.80 -13.85
C GLY A 207 -10.55 9.51 -13.34
N SER A 208 -11.36 10.56 -13.10
CA SER A 208 -12.70 10.40 -12.50
C SER A 208 -13.68 9.59 -13.35
N ILE A 209 -13.55 9.61 -14.67
CA ILE A 209 -14.37 8.80 -15.59
C ILE A 209 -14.10 7.30 -15.39
N ALA A 210 -12.84 6.91 -15.21
CA ALA A 210 -12.45 5.52 -15.00
C ALA A 210 -12.67 5.04 -13.56
N TYR A 211 -12.65 5.95 -12.58
CA TYR A 211 -12.70 5.62 -11.15
C TYR A 211 -13.74 6.44 -10.36
N PRO A 212 -15.01 6.47 -10.76
CA PRO A 212 -16.02 7.35 -10.16
C PRO A 212 -16.26 7.06 -8.67
N GLU A 213 -16.35 5.78 -8.28
CA GLU A 213 -16.55 5.41 -6.87
C GLU A 213 -15.35 5.77 -6.00
N ARG A 214 -14.12 5.65 -6.51
CA ARG A 214 -12.92 6.10 -5.79
C ARG A 214 -13.00 7.59 -5.48
N ILE A 215 -13.34 8.41 -6.47
CA ILE A 215 -13.43 9.87 -6.29
C ILE A 215 -14.53 10.23 -5.28
N LYS A 216 -15.65 9.51 -5.29
CA LYS A 216 -16.74 9.67 -4.31
C LYS A 216 -16.27 9.34 -2.88
N VAL A 217 -15.57 8.22 -2.69
CA VAL A 217 -14.99 7.85 -1.38
C VAL A 217 -13.96 8.88 -0.94
N LEU A 218 -13.05 9.28 -1.83
CA LEU A 218 -12.00 10.24 -1.52
C LEU A 218 -12.57 11.60 -1.08
N ARG A 219 -13.63 12.09 -1.73
CA ARG A 219 -14.34 13.32 -1.33
C ARG A 219 -14.95 13.18 0.06
N LYS A 220 -15.61 12.05 0.34
CA LYS A 220 -16.20 11.77 1.65
C LYS A 220 -15.13 11.77 2.74
N GLU A 221 -14.03 11.08 2.53
CA GLU A 221 -12.96 10.99 3.52
C GLU A 221 -12.18 12.30 3.71
N LEU A 222 -12.03 13.11 2.66
CA LEU A 222 -11.48 14.47 2.79
C LEU A 222 -12.34 15.37 3.68
N ILE A 223 -13.67 15.25 3.57
CA ILE A 223 -14.60 15.99 4.43
C ILE A 223 -14.51 15.47 5.87
N ARG A 224 -14.50 14.14 6.04
CA ARG A 224 -14.40 13.47 7.34
C ARG A 224 -13.13 13.87 8.10
N ASN A 225 -12.00 13.95 7.41
CA ASN A 225 -10.67 14.22 7.97
C ASN A 225 -10.26 15.69 7.90
N LYS A 226 -11.21 16.60 7.65
CA LYS A 226 -10.92 18.03 7.43
C LYS A 226 -10.18 18.65 8.63
N ASN A 227 -10.53 18.26 9.85
CA ASN A 227 -9.95 18.83 11.07
C ASN A 227 -8.51 18.38 11.27
N GLU A 228 -8.25 17.09 11.04
CA GLU A 228 -6.93 16.47 11.11
C GLU A 228 -5.96 17.11 10.11
N PHE A 229 -6.47 17.45 8.93
CA PHE A 229 -5.68 18.01 7.84
C PHE A 229 -5.50 19.53 7.97
N SER A 230 -6.34 20.19 8.75
CA SER A 230 -6.33 21.64 8.92
C SER A 230 -5.00 22.11 9.50
N GLY A 231 -4.38 23.09 8.84
CA GLY A 231 -3.10 23.66 9.27
C GLY A 231 -1.86 22.84 8.93
N LYS A 232 -2.01 21.56 8.53
CA LYS A 232 -0.89 20.68 8.16
C LYS A 232 -0.35 21.03 6.78
N LYS A 233 0.96 21.28 6.70
CA LYS A 233 1.63 21.62 5.44
C LYS A 233 2.84 20.75 5.20
N TRP A 234 3.07 20.37 3.95
CA TRP A 234 4.29 19.65 3.57
C TRP A 234 5.51 20.57 3.75
N SER A 235 6.54 20.05 4.42
CA SER A 235 7.84 20.70 4.56
C SER A 235 8.90 19.86 3.86
N ARG A 236 9.48 20.43 2.79
CA ARG A 236 10.58 19.80 2.05
C ARG A 236 11.79 19.53 2.93
N SER A 237 12.16 20.49 3.77
CA SER A 237 13.31 20.37 4.66
C SER A 237 13.14 19.28 5.72
N ALA A 238 11.91 19.07 6.20
CA ALA A 238 11.61 18.02 7.18
C ALA A 238 11.33 16.66 6.52
N GLY A 239 10.99 16.62 5.22
CA GLY A 239 10.46 15.43 4.58
C GLY A 239 9.17 14.92 5.24
N ALA A 240 8.37 15.85 5.79
CA ALA A 240 7.22 15.55 6.64
C ALA A 240 6.18 16.69 6.62
N PHE A 241 5.01 16.42 7.20
CA PHE A 241 4.01 17.46 7.47
C PHE A 241 4.26 18.12 8.82
N ILE A 242 4.24 19.46 8.84
CA ILE A 242 4.34 20.29 10.04
C ILE A 242 3.00 20.95 10.34
#